data_AF-A0A318KED2-F1
#
_entry.id   AF-A0A318KED2-F1
#
_cell.length_a   1.000
_cell.length_b   1.000
_cell.length_c   1.000
_cell.angle_alpha   90.00
_cell.angle_beta   90.00
_cell.angle_gamma   90.00
#
_symmetry.space_group_name_H-M   'P 1'
#
loop_
_entity.id
_entity.type
_entity.pdbx_description
1 polymer ?
#
loop_
_entity_poly.entity_id
_entity_poly.type
_entity_poly.pdbx_seq_one_letter_code
_entity_poly.pdbx_strand_id
1 'polypeptide(L)' 'MVASVPNELTTTAAATILGISSMNLVEDGTLPAREVGSRTRLLSEDVFAYKQRQQAERRQAFDELRRIEDDLGLVD' A
#
# COMPACT_ATOMS: atom_id res chain seq x y z
N MET A 1 13.31 10.20 19.00
CA MET A 1 13.57 8.74 19.07
C MET A 1 13.15 8.17 17.73
N VAL A 2 14.07 7.78 16.85
CA VAL A 2 13.70 7.13 15.58
C VAL A 2 13.44 5.66 15.91
N ALA A 3 12.17 5.28 16.01
CA ALA A 3 11.83 3.87 16.11
C ALA A 3 12.24 3.20 14.79
N SER A 4 13.21 2.30 14.85
CA SER A 4 13.61 1.51 13.67
C SER A 4 12.42 0.64 13.27
N VAL A 5 12.00 0.74 12.02
CA VAL A 5 11.02 -0.20 11.48
C VAL A 5 11.68 -1.58 11.43
N PRO A 6 11.05 -2.65 11.95
CA PRO A 6 11.60 -4.00 11.85
C PRO A 6 11.69 -4.44 10.38
N ASN A 7 12.57 -5.39 10.06
CA ASN A 7 12.67 -5.92 8.69
C ASN A 7 11.42 -6.71 8.26
N GLU A 8 10.71 -7.29 9.23
CA GLU A 8 9.50 -8.08 9.02
C GLU A 8 8.34 -7.55 9.86
N LEU A 9 7.15 -7.57 9.25
CA LEU A 9 5.89 -7.11 9.85
C LEU A 9 4.91 -8.27 9.95
N THR A 10 4.03 -8.22 10.95
CA THR A 10 2.81 -9.03 10.90
C THR A 10 1.86 -8.49 9.84
N THR A 11 0.95 -9.33 9.38
CA THR A 11 -0.17 -8.90 8.51
C THR A 11 -0.95 -7.73 9.09
N THR A 12 -1.18 -7.72 10.40
CA THR A 12 -1.87 -6.61 11.08
C THR A 12 -1.06 -5.31 11.04
N ALA A 13 0.25 -5.37 11.32
CA ALA A 13 1.10 -4.18 11.28
C ALA A 13 1.23 -3.63 9.84
N ALA A 14 1.39 -4.51 8.86
CA ALA A 14 1.39 -4.13 7.44
C ALA A 14 0.07 -3.48 7.03
N ALA A 15 -1.07 -4.07 7.42
CA ALA A 15 -2.39 -3.53 7.15
C ALA A 15 -2.60 -2.13 7.76
N THR A 16 -2.13 -1.92 8.99
CA THR A 16 -2.11 -0.58 9.62
C THR A 16 -1.29 0.43 8.80
N ILE A 17 -0.11 0.04 8.30
CA ILE A 17 0.75 0.92 7.48
C ILE A 17 0.10 1.27 6.14
N LEU A 18 -0.61 0.31 5.55
CA LEU A 18 -1.29 0.44 4.26
C LEU A 18 -2.67 1.10 4.38
N GLY A 19 -3.23 1.20 5.59
CA GLY A 19 -4.56 1.77 5.82
C GLY A 19 -5.69 0.89 5.31
N ILE A 20 -5.49 -0.44 5.31
CA ILE A 20 -6.46 -1.44 4.87
C ILE A 20 -6.71 -2.48 5.96
N SER A 21 -7.71 -3.34 5.76
CA SER A 21 -7.93 -4.48 6.66
C SER A 21 -6.83 -5.54 6.48
N SER A 22 -6.45 -6.23 7.55
CA SER A 22 -5.51 -7.35 7.45
C SER A 22 -6.08 -8.56 6.73
N MET A 23 -7.41 -8.67 6.64
CA MET A 23 -8.11 -9.73 5.92
C MET A 23 -7.88 -9.58 4.41
N ASN A 24 -8.02 -8.36 3.88
CA ASN A 24 -7.78 -8.06 2.47
C ASN A 24 -6.37 -8.45 2.03
N LEU A 25 -5.36 -8.23 2.89
CA LEU A 25 -3.96 -8.57 2.56
C LEU A 25 -3.74 -10.08 2.37
N VAL A 26 -4.51 -10.90 3.07
CA VAL A 26 -4.39 -12.37 3.06
C VAL A 26 -5.25 -12.96 1.96
N GLU A 27 -6.48 -12.49 1.80
CA GLU A 27 -7.42 -12.99 0.80
C GLU A 27 -6.97 -12.69 -0.63
N ASP A 28 -6.46 -11.48 -0.89
CA ASP A 28 -6.04 -11.08 -2.23
C ASP A 28 -4.63 -11.58 -2.58
N GLY A 29 -3.88 -12.17 -1.64
CA GLY A 29 -2.49 -12.58 -1.84
C GLY A 29 -1.61 -11.42 -2.36
N THR A 30 -1.97 -10.18 -2.01
CA THR A 30 -1.47 -8.96 -2.67
C THR A 30 0.03 -8.74 -2.44
N LEU A 31 0.55 -9.27 -1.35
CA LEU A 31 1.94 -9.15 -0.94
C LEU A 31 2.52 -10.53 -0.64
N PRO A 32 3.80 -10.76 -0.98
CA PRO A 32 4.49 -12.00 -0.65
C PRO A 32 4.57 -12.15 0.88
N ALA A 33 3.90 -13.19 1.38
CA ALA A 33 3.87 -13.53 2.78
C ALA A 33 4.75 -14.76 3.03
N ARG A 34 5.57 -14.71 4.08
CA ARG A 34 6.38 -15.83 4.55
C ARG A 34 5.83 -16.36 5.86
N GLU A 35 5.62 -17.67 5.93
CA GLU A 35 5.28 -18.33 7.18
C GLU A 35 6.54 -18.56 8.03
N VAL A 36 6.52 -18.05 9.27
CA VAL A 36 7.59 -18.22 10.26
C VAL A 36 6.99 -18.92 11.47
N GLY A 37 7.03 -20.25 11.45
CA GLY A 37 6.31 -21.09 12.41
C GLY A 37 4.81 -21.00 12.18
N SER A 38 4.04 -20.69 13.23
CA SER A 38 2.57 -20.55 13.15
C SER A 38 2.09 -19.14 12.77
N ARG A 39 2.99 -18.22 12.39
CA ARG A 39 2.64 -16.82 12.10
C ARG A 39 3.15 -16.41 10.72
N THR A 40 2.32 -15.64 10.02
CA THR A 40 2.67 -15.01 8.75
C THR A 40 3.42 -13.70 8.98
N ARG A 41 4.51 -13.51 8.22
CA ARG A 41 5.34 -12.32 8.19
C ARG A 41 5.41 -11.76 6.78
N LEU A 42 5.50 -10.44 6.67
CA LEU A 42 5.70 -9.70 5.42
C LEU A 42 6.97 -8.89 5.52
N LEU A 43 7.75 -8.81 4.45
CA LEU A 43 8.92 -7.95 4.43
C LEU A 43 8.46 -6.48 4.44
N SER A 44 9.06 -5.68 5.31
CA SER A 44 8.75 -4.25 5.41
C SER A 44 8.98 -3.53 4.08
N GLU A 45 10.04 -3.91 3.37
CA GLU A 45 10.36 -3.37 2.05
C GLU A 45 9.21 -3.56 1.06
N ASP A 46 8.67 -4.78 0.96
CA ASP A 46 7.54 -5.08 0.07
C ASP A 46 6.28 -4.29 0.45
N VAL A 47 6.01 -4.17 1.76
CA VAL A 47 4.87 -3.37 2.25
C VAL A 47 5.02 -1.89 1.85
N PHE A 48 6.20 -1.30 2.03
CA PHE A 48 6.43 0.10 1.64
C PHE A 48 6.47 0.28 0.12
N ALA A 49 7.02 -0.66 -0.64
CA ALA A 49 7.01 -0.63 -2.09
C ALA A 49 5.57 -0.65 -2.63
N TYR A 50 4.72 -1.53 -2.08
CA TYR A 50 3.30 -1.57 -2.44
C TYR A 50 2.58 -0.27 -2.09
N LYS A 51 2.84 0.30 -0.91
CA LYS A 51 2.29 1.60 -0.52
C LYS A 51 2.67 2.72 -1.50
N GLN A 52 3.93 2.73 -1.96
CA GLN A 52 4.40 3.72 -2.93
C GLN A 52 3.72 3.54 -4.29
N ARG A 53 3.59 2.29 -4.77
CA ARG A 53 2.87 1.99 -6.01
C ARG A 53 1.43 2.48 -5.94
N GLN A 54 0.70 2.17 -4.86
CA GLN A 54 -0.69 2.59 -4.69
C GLN A 54 -0.82 4.13 -4.66
N GLN A 55 0.12 4.84 -4.04
CA GLN A 55 0.13 6.31 -4.06
C GLN A 55 0.42 6.87 -5.46
N ALA A 56 1.32 6.25 -6.21
CA ALA A 56 1.61 6.64 -7.58
C ALA A 56 0.39 6.43 -8.49
N GLU A 57 -0.26 5.27 -8.42
CA GLU A 57 -1.48 4.97 -9.17
C GLU A 57 -2.60 5.96 -8.84
N ARG A 58 -2.83 6.26 -7.55
CA ARG A 58 -3.81 7.27 -7.13
C ARG A 58 -3.49 8.64 -7.70
N ARG A 59 -2.21 9.04 -7.69
CA ARG A 59 -1.79 10.33 -8.24
C ARG A 59 -2.00 10.39 -9.75
N GLN A 60 -1.66 9.33 -10.48
CA GLN A 60 -1.91 9.25 -11.92
C GLN A 60 -3.40 9.35 -12.24
N ALA A 61 -4.27 8.68 -11.47
CA ALA A 61 -5.72 8.79 -11.66
C ALA A 61 -6.23 10.22 -11.42
N PHE A 62 -5.72 10.93 -10.41
CA PHE A 62 -6.05 12.34 -10.20
C PHE A 62 -5.54 13.24 -11.32
N ASP A 63 -4.32 13.01 -11.82
CA ASP A 63 -3.76 13.77 -12.93
C ASP A 63 -4.56 13.54 -14.22
N GLU A 64 -5.06 12.32 -14.44
CA GLU A 64 -5.94 11.99 -15.56
C GLU A 64 -7.29 12.71 -15.43
N LEU A 65 -7.90 12.73 -14.23
CA LEU A 65 -9.13 13.49 -13.98
C LEU A 65 -8.92 14.99 -14.24
N ARG A 66 -7.83 15.58 -13.74
CA ARG A 66 -7.51 16.99 -14.01
C ARG A 66 -7.36 17.26 -15.51
N ARG A 67 -6.68 16.38 -16.26
CA ARG A 67 -6.56 16.54 -17.72
C ARG A 67 -7.92 16.53 -18.41
N ILE A 68 -8.83 15.67 -17.96
CA ILE A 68 -10.20 15.62 -18.48
C ILE A 68 -10.95 16.92 -18.15
N GLU A 69 -10.80 17.45 -16.94
CA GLU A 69 -11.38 18.74 -16.52
C GLU A 69 -10.81 19.92 -17.34
N ASP A 70 -9.50 19.94 -17.60
CA ASP A 70 -8.83 20.94 -18.45
C ASP A 70 -9.32 20.86 -19.91
N ASP A 71 -9.45 19.65 -20.48
CA ASP A 71 -9.90 19.43 -21.86
C ASP A 71 -11.38 19.78 -22.05
N LEU A 72 -12.20 19.61 -21.01
CA LEU A 72 -13.60 20.04 -20.97
C LEU A 72 -13.76 21.55 -20.66
N GLY A 73 -12.67 22.27 -20.37
CA GLY A 73 -12.70 23.70 -20.05
C GLY A 73 -13.49 24.03 -18.78
N LEU A 74 -13.57 23.09 -17.82
CA LEU A 74 -14.34 23.22 -16.58
C LEU A 74 -13.56 23.92 -15.46
N VAL A 75 -12.30 24.27 -15.70
CA VAL A 75 -11.48 25.07 -14.79
C VAL A 75 -11.46 26.53 -15.25
N ASP A 76 -12.17 27.38 -14.52
CA ASP A 76 -11.99 28.83 -14.45
C ASP A 76 -11.70 29.19 -12.98
#